data_AF-A0A1H7LUW3-F1
#
_entry.id   AF-A0A1H7LUW3-F1
#
_cell.length_a   1.000
_cell.length_b   1.000
_cell.length_c   1.000
_cell.angle_alpha   90.00
_cell.angle_beta   90.00
_cell.angle_gamma   90.00
#
_symmetry.space_group_name_H-M   'P 1'
#
loop_
_entity.id
_entity.type
_entity.pdbx_description
1 polymer ?
#
loop_
_entity_poly.entity_id
_entity_poly.type
_entity_poly.pdbx_seq_one_letter_code
_entity_poly.pdbx_strand_id
1 'polypeptide(L)'
;MYILTMKLALRLMRTLFFFYKQIFPLNFLFSLCFTLLGIYLIQDLLLIFIVNFTTFGYALSLFYFELMRKPVYYFYYNLGYSKMHLFGFGALANLLIAIFLYIGNSIFF
;
A
#
# COMPACT_ATOMS: atom_id res chain seq x y z
N MET A 1 -26.99 -19.82 6.71
CA MET A 1 -26.66 -18.83 5.65
C MET A 1 -25.58 -17.84 6.11
N TYR A 2 -25.69 -17.21 7.29
CA TYR A 2 -24.69 -16.28 7.85
C TYR A 2 -23.25 -16.83 8.03
N ILE A 3 -23.10 -18.10 8.41
CA ILE A 3 -21.78 -18.71 8.60
C ILE A 3 -21.02 -18.81 7.26
N LEU A 4 -21.74 -19.00 6.16
CA LEU A 4 -21.16 -19.11 4.83
C LEU A 4 -20.66 -17.75 4.32
N THR A 5 -21.45 -16.69 4.55
CA THR A 5 -21.09 -15.31 4.15
C THR A 5 -19.89 -14.79 4.94
N MET A 6 -19.82 -15.10 6.23
CA MET A 6 -18.68 -14.73 7.08
C MET A 6 -17.38 -15.43 6.65
N LYS A 7 -17.41 -16.73 6.35
CA LYS A 7 -16.24 -17.47 5.85
C LYS A 7 -15.74 -16.93 4.51
N LEU A 8 -16.66 -16.51 3.64
CA LEU A 8 -16.31 -15.88 2.37
C LEU A 8 -15.62 -14.52 2.58
N ALA A 9 -16.20 -13.66 3.43
CA ALA A 9 -15.63 -12.35 3.76
C ALA A 9 -14.20 -12.47 4.34
N LEU A 10 -13.97 -13.42 5.25
CA LEU A 10 -12.64 -13.68 5.82
C LEU A 10 -11.62 -14.10 4.76
N ARG A 11 -12.02 -14.98 3.82
CA ARG A 11 -11.16 -15.40 2.71
C ARG A 11 -10.82 -14.23 1.80
N LEU A 12 -11.79 -13.38 1.50
CA LEU A 12 -11.63 -12.17 0.70
C LEU A 12 -10.64 -11.19 1.34
N MET A 13 -10.82 -10.89 2.63
CA MET A 13 -9.91 -10.02 3.39
C MET A 13 -8.48 -10.58 3.44
N ARG A 14 -8.33 -11.89 3.61
CA ARG A 14 -7.02 -12.55 3.60
C ARG A 14 -6.30 -12.36 2.27
N THR A 15 -7.01 -12.47 1.15
CA THR A 15 -6.46 -12.26 -0.19
C THR A 15 -5.98 -10.82 -0.39
N LEU A 16 -6.77 -9.83 0.03
CA LEU A 16 -6.40 -8.41 -0.03
C LEU A 16 -5.19 -8.09 0.85
N PHE A 17 -5.12 -8.69 2.04
CA PHE A 17 -3.97 -8.56 2.92
C PHE A 17 -2.69 -9.12 2.28
N PHE A 18 -2.76 -10.28 1.63
CA PHE A 18 -1.59 -10.83 0.91
C PHE A 18 -1.14 -9.96 -0.26
N PHE A 19 -2.07 -9.34 -0.97
CA PHE A 19 -1.75 -8.36 -2.00
C PHE A 19 -0.97 -7.18 -1.40
N TYR A 20 -1.52 -6.56 -0.35
CA TYR A 20 -0.87 -5.43 0.31
C TYR A 20 0.50 -5.80 0.90
N LYS A 21 0.63 -6.96 1.54
CA LYS A 21 1.91 -7.46 2.09
C LYS A 21 3.01 -7.55 1.05
N GLN A 22 2.69 -7.83 -0.21
CA GLN A 22 3.68 -7.90 -1.29
C GLN A 22 4.09 -6.53 -1.82
N ILE A 23 3.16 -5.57 -1.81
CA ILE A 23 3.38 -4.21 -2.33
C ILE A 23 4.04 -3.31 -1.29
N PHE A 24 3.69 -3.47 -0.01
CA PHE A 24 4.22 -2.68 1.09
C PHE A 24 5.75 -2.55 1.11
N PRO A 25 6.57 -3.62 1.02
CA PRO A 25 8.02 -3.47 1.04
C PRO A 25 8.55 -2.69 -0.16
N LEU A 26 7.94 -2.85 -1.34
CA LEU A 26 8.31 -2.08 -2.53
C LEU A 26 7.95 -0.61 -2.36
N ASN A 27 6.75 -0.32 -1.84
CA ASN A 27 6.32 1.04 -1.55
C ASN A 27 7.28 1.70 -0.55
N PHE A 28 7.59 1.01 0.55
CA PHE A 28 8.52 1.50 1.56
C PHE A 28 9.90 1.80 0.98
N LEU A 29 10.46 0.88 0.20
CA LEU A 29 11.76 1.06 -0.45
C LEU A 29 11.77 2.26 -1.42
N PHE A 30 10.80 2.34 -2.32
CA PHE A 30 10.72 3.46 -3.26
C PHE A 30 10.55 4.78 -2.51
N SER A 31 9.67 4.84 -1.52
CA SER A 31 9.43 6.03 -0.71
C SER A 31 10.67 6.49 0.03
N LEU A 32 11.41 5.55 0.60
CA LEU A 32 12.68 5.84 1.28
C LEU A 32 13.71 6.39 0.30
N CYS A 33 13.88 5.76 -0.87
CA CYS A 33 14.79 6.28 -1.91
C CYS A 33 14.43 7.71 -2.35
N PHE A 34 13.15 8.00 -2.61
CA PHE A 34 12.71 9.35 -3.00
C PHE A 34 12.87 10.36 -1.86
N THR A 35 12.65 9.95 -0.62
CA THR A 35 12.87 10.81 0.55
C THR A 35 14.33 11.20 0.68
N LEU A 36 15.25 10.24 0.50
CA LEU A 36 16.69 10.52 0.53
C LEU A 36 17.13 11.46 -0.60
N LEU A 37 16.56 11.32 -1.80
CA LEU A 37 16.82 12.24 -2.91
C LEU A 37 16.24 13.64 -2.64
N GLY A 38 15.12 13.72 -1.93
CA GLY A 38 14.42 14.95 -1.58
C GLY A 38 14.98 15.72 -0.37
N ILE A 39 16.01 15.20 0.31
CA ILE A 39 16.64 15.83 1.50
C ILE A 39 17.01 17.30 1.25
N TYR A 40 17.38 17.65 0.02
CA TYR A 40 17.82 18.99 -0.34
C TYR A 40 16.67 20.01 -0.54
N LEU A 41 15.41 19.55 -0.59
CA LEU A 41 14.25 20.40 -0.93
C LEU A 41 13.44 20.83 0.29
N ILE A 42 13.25 19.94 1.27
CA ILE A 42 12.38 20.16 2.42
C ILE A 42 13.10 19.63 3.67
N GLN A 43 13.08 20.40 4.76
CA GLN A 43 13.76 20.01 6.01
C GLN A 43 13.01 18.92 6.78
N ASP A 44 11.70 18.81 6.60
CA ASP A 44 10.86 17.79 7.23
C ASP A 44 10.89 16.47 6.44
N LEU A 45 11.87 15.63 6.77
CA LEU A 45 12.05 14.31 6.16
C LEU A 45 10.86 13.38 6.36
N LEU A 46 10.15 13.51 7.48
CA LEU A 46 9.00 12.67 7.76
C LEU A 46 7.83 13.04 6.84
N LEU A 47 7.56 14.33 6.67
CA LEU A 47 6.53 14.81 5.76
C LEU A 47 6.80 14.37 4.32
N ILE A 48 8.05 14.52 3.85
CA ILE A 48 8.46 14.04 2.52
C ILE A 48 8.24 12.53 2.39
N PHE A 49 8.61 11.76 3.42
CA PHE A 49 8.41 10.31 3.43
C PHE A 49 6.93 9.95 3.35
N ILE A 50 6.08 10.59 4.16
CA ILE A 50 4.63 10.35 4.19
C ILE A 50 4.01 10.66 2.84
N VAL A 51 4.37 11.80 2.21
CA VAL A 51 3.89 12.18 0.89
C VAL A 51 4.31 11.15 -0.15
N ASN A 52 5.59 10.76 -0.19
CA ASN A 52 6.07 9.75 -1.14
C ASN A 52 5.42 8.37 -0.90
N PHE A 53 5.26 7.98 0.36
CA PHE A 53 4.66 6.70 0.77
C PHE A 53 3.20 6.56 0.37
N THR A 54 2.45 7.67 0.37
CA THR A 54 1.04 7.68 -0.04
C THR A 54 0.87 7.89 -1.53
N THR A 55 1.83 8.49 -2.22
CA THR A 55 1.73 8.85 -3.65
C THR A 55 2.74 8.09 -4.52
N PHE A 56 3.93 8.65 -4.75
CA PHE A 56 4.91 8.17 -5.72
C PHE A 56 5.41 6.76 -5.45
N GLY A 57 5.79 6.47 -4.20
CA GLY A 57 6.21 5.14 -3.79
C GLY A 57 5.12 4.11 -4.02
N TYR A 58 3.86 4.47 -3.74
CA TYR A 58 2.74 3.57 -3.94
C TYR A 58 2.46 3.33 -5.43
N ALA A 59 2.41 4.39 -6.24
CA ALA A 59 2.22 4.29 -7.68
C ALA A 59 3.31 3.43 -8.35
N LEU A 60 4.58 3.62 -7.98
CA LEU A 60 5.70 2.82 -8.48
C LEU A 60 5.63 1.38 -8.03
N SER A 61 5.24 1.13 -6.78
CA SER A 61 5.08 -0.23 -6.26
C SER A 61 3.98 -1.00 -7.00
N LEU A 62 2.87 -0.33 -7.34
CA LEU A 62 1.80 -0.90 -8.16
C LEU A 62 2.28 -1.18 -9.58
N PHE A 63 2.94 -0.21 -10.22
CA PHE A 63 3.46 -0.35 -11.58
C PHE A 63 4.45 -1.52 -11.67
N TYR A 64 5.40 -1.61 -10.73
CA TYR A 64 6.37 -2.70 -10.68
C TYR A 64 5.69 -4.05 -10.44
N PHE A 65 4.68 -4.09 -9.54
CA PHE A 65 3.91 -5.31 -9.27
C PHE A 65 3.17 -5.79 -10.52
N GLU A 66 2.53 -4.90 -11.27
CA GLU A 66 1.87 -5.24 -12.53
C GLU A 66 2.85 -5.77 -13.58
N LEU A 67 4.06 -5.19 -13.66
CA LEU A 67 5.06 -5.58 -14.65
C LEU A 67 5.65 -6.97 -14.34
N MET A 68 6.07 -7.20 -13.09
CA MET A 68 6.85 -8.37 -12.69
C MET A 68 6.01 -9.54 -12.19
N ARG A 69 4.78 -9.30 -11.72
CA ARG A 69 3.94 -10.33 -11.09
C ARG A 69 2.62 -10.53 -11.84
N LYS A 70 2.61 -10.36 -13.16
CA LYS A 70 1.47 -10.67 -14.05
C LYS A 70 0.70 -11.95 -13.68
N PRO A 71 1.32 -13.14 -13.49
CA PRO A 71 0.57 -14.35 -13.17
C PRO A 71 -0.15 -14.27 -11.81
N VAL A 72 0.47 -13.66 -10.80
CA VAL A 72 -0.14 -13.42 -9.49
C VAL A 72 -1.24 -12.36 -9.59
N TYR A 73 -1.07 -11.39 -10.48
CA TYR A 73 -2.06 -10.35 -10.74
C TYR A 73 -3.33 -10.95 -11.35
N TYR A 74 -3.22 -11.83 -12.35
CA TYR A 74 -4.36 -12.55 -12.95
C TYR A 74 -5.13 -13.42 -11.96
N PHE A 75 -4.47 -13.97 -10.94
CA PHE A 75 -5.13 -14.72 -9.87
C PHE A 75 -6.18 -13.88 -9.13
N TYR A 76 -5.92 -12.59 -8.88
CA TYR A 76 -6.89 -11.72 -8.20
C TYR A 76 -8.12 -11.42 -9.06
N TYR A 77 -7.97 -11.32 -10.38
CA TYR A 77 -9.12 -11.16 -11.30
C TYR A 77 -9.98 -12.41 -11.37
N ASN A 78 -9.35 -13.58 -11.37
CA ASN A 78 -10.07 -14.86 -11.35
C ASN A 78 -10.90 -15.02 -10.06
N LEU A 79 -10.52 -14.31 -8.99
CA LEU A 79 -11.29 -14.23 -7.74
C LEU A 79 -12.36 -13.12 -7.75
N GLY A 80 -12.54 -12.41 -8.86
CA GLY A 80 -13.56 -11.36 -9.02
C GLY A 80 -13.13 -9.97 -8.56
N TYR A 81 -11.87 -9.76 -8.16
CA TYR A 81 -11.38 -8.43 -7.80
C TYR A 81 -10.99 -7.62 -9.04
N SER A 82 -11.54 -6.41 -9.15
CA SER A 82 -11.07 -5.45 -10.16
C SER A 82 -9.82 -4.70 -9.68
N LYS A 83 -9.07 -4.11 -10.62
CA LYS A 83 -7.92 -3.21 -10.33
C LYS A 83 -8.23 -2.21 -9.25
N MET A 84 -9.38 -1.54 -9.39
CA MET A 84 -9.78 -0.44 -8.52
C MET A 84 -9.99 -0.91 -7.08
N HIS A 85 -10.46 -2.14 -6.86
CA HIS A 85 -10.59 -2.70 -5.51
C HIS A 85 -9.23 -2.96 -4.86
N LEU A 86 -8.29 -3.52 -5.62
CA LEU A 86 -6.93 -3.78 -5.14
C LEU A 86 -6.19 -2.47 -4.82
N PHE A 87 -6.28 -1.50 -5.74
CA PHE A 87 -5.65 -0.19 -5.59
C PHE A 87 -6.30 0.62 -4.46
N GLY A 88 -7.62 0.62 -4.39
CA GLY A 88 -8.36 1.29 -3.31
C GLY A 88 -8.01 0.72 -1.94
N PHE A 89 -7.97 -0.61 -1.80
CA PHE A 89 -7.59 -1.26 -0.56
C PHE A 89 -6.14 -0.91 -0.14
N GLY A 90 -5.19 -0.98 -1.07
CA GLY A 90 -3.80 -0.65 -0.78
C GLY A 90 -3.59 0.84 -0.47
N ALA A 91 -4.30 1.74 -1.15
CA ALA A 91 -4.27 3.18 -0.86
C ALA A 91 -4.82 3.47 0.54
N LEU A 92 -5.95 2.86 0.93
CA LEU A 92 -6.50 3.00 2.28
C LEU A 92 -5.54 2.47 3.34
N ALA A 93 -4.93 1.29 3.12
CA ALA A 93 -3.97 0.73 4.05
C ALA A 93 -2.72 1.62 4.20
N ASN A 94 -2.19 2.17 3.11
CA ASN A 94 -1.09 3.13 3.15
C ASN A 94 -1.47 4.41 3.88
N LEU A 95 -2.68 4.94 3.64
CA LEU A 95 -3.17 6.15 4.29
C LEU A 95 -3.33 5.95 5.79
N LEU A 96 -3.83 4.79 6.24
CA LEU A 96 -3.89 4.46 7.68
C LEU A 96 -2.51 4.42 8.32
N ILE A 97 -1.51 3.84 7.64
CA ILE A 97 -0.11 3.83 8.13
C ILE A 97 0.46 5.26 8.15
N ALA A 98 0.22 6.06 7.11
CA ALA A 98 0.65 7.45 7.04
C ALA A 98 0.09 8.29 8.19
N ILE A 99 -1.22 8.15 8.48
CA ILE A 99 -1.86 8.80 9.63
C ILE A 99 -1.23 8.35 10.93
N PHE A 100 -0.99 7.04 11.09
CA PHE A 100 -0.36 6.50 12.28
C PHE A 100 1.05 7.08 12.49
N LEU A 101 1.86 7.19 11.43
CA LEU A 101 3.19 7.79 11.48
C LEU A 101 3.14 9.28 11.83
N TYR A 102 2.19 10.02 11.25
CA TYR A 102 2.00 11.45 11.51
C TYR A 102 1.59 11.71 12.96
N ILE A 103 0.58 10.99 13.45
CA ILE A 103 0.12 11.10 14.84
C ILE A 103 1.24 10.72 15.81
N GLY A 104 1.95 9.63 15.53
CA GLY A 104 3.10 9.21 16.34
C GLY A 104 4.12 10.34 16.48
N ASN A 105 4.51 10.98 15.38
CA ASN A 105 5.45 12.09 15.43
C ASN A 105 4.93 13.28 16.25
N SER A 106 3.65 13.64 16.12
CA SER A 106 3.04 14.75 16.86
C SER A 106 2.88 14.52 18.37
N ILE A 107 3.01 13.28 18.85
CA ILE A 107 2.95 12.95 20.28
C ILE A 107 4.34 13.01 20.92
N PHE A 108 5.39 12.72 20.15
CA PHE A 108 6.77 12.61 20.66
C PHE A 108 7.59 13.90 20.51
N PHE A 109 7.10 14.90 19.77
CA PHE A 109 7.70 16.22 19.58
C PHE A 109 6.69 17.32 19.94
#